data_AF-A0A7S2XEI0-F1
#
_entry.id   AF-A0A7S2XEI0-F1
#
_cell.length_a   1.000
_cell.length_b   1.000
_cell.length_c   1.000
_cell.angle_alpha   90.00
_cell.angle_beta   90.00
_cell.angle_gamma   90.00
#
_symmetry.space_group_name_H-M   'P 1'
#
loop_
_entity.id
_entity.type
_entity.pdbx_description
1 polymer ?
#
loop_
_entity_poly.entity_id
_entity_poly.type
_entity_poly.pdbx_seq_one_letter_code
_entity_poly.pdbx_strand_id
1 'polypeptide(L)'
;RLGAGGLLQATGKSSVNPVTMELAGMSAESKQRADDLLKQLEAKRRARSIAVPTNDMEVRRRLRQLGEPITYFGEGPANRRERLRTLLAQLAVEAASGITTEKTKKLEALVAA
;
A
#
# COMPACT_ATOMS: atom_id res chain seq x y z
N ARG A 1 -47.00 -10.80 -41.54
CA ARG A 1 -46.25 -9.64 -40.98
C ARG A 1 -44.79 -10.05 -40.87
N LEU A 2 -43.95 -9.60 -41.81
CA LEU A 2 -42.52 -9.89 -41.85
C LEU A 2 -41.80 -8.90 -40.92
N GLY A 3 -41.22 -9.40 -39.83
CA GLY A 3 -40.35 -8.62 -38.95
C GLY A 3 -38.90 -8.81 -39.37
N ALA A 4 -38.41 -7.95 -40.26
CA ALA A 4 -36.99 -7.81 -40.53
C ALA A 4 -36.39 -6.86 -39.49
N GLY A 5 -35.31 -7.26 -38.83
CA GLY A 5 -34.58 -6.37 -37.92
C GLY A 5 -33.50 -7.10 -37.15
N GLY A 6 -32.28 -7.15 -37.69
CA GLY A 6 -31.14 -7.74 -36.99
C GLY A 6 -29.87 -7.72 -37.82
N LEU A 7 -29.37 -6.53 -38.15
CA LEU A 7 -28.02 -6.36 -38.69
C LEU A 7 -27.40 -5.05 -38.18
N LEU A 8 -26.07 -5.08 -38.05
CA LEU A 8 -25.10 -4.04 -37.68
C LEU A 8 -24.92 -3.82 -36.17
N GLN A 9 -23.86 -4.38 -35.57
CA GLN A 9 -22.42 -4.12 -35.69
C GLN A 9 -21.92 -3.09 -34.67
N ALA A 10 -20.78 -3.45 -34.07
CA ALA A 10 -19.71 -2.59 -33.58
C ALA A 10 -20.06 -1.66 -32.40
N THR A 11 -19.27 -1.61 -31.34
CA THR A 11 -17.85 -1.25 -31.37
C THR A 11 -17.19 -1.66 -30.07
N GLY A 12 -15.96 -2.15 -30.16
CA GLY A 12 -15.12 -2.40 -29.00
C GLY A 12 -14.88 -1.10 -28.24
N LYS A 13 -15.25 -1.09 -26.96
CA LYS A 13 -14.76 -0.10 -26.01
C LYS A 13 -13.31 -0.46 -25.68
N SER A 14 -12.39 -0.18 -26.59
CA SER A 14 -10.98 -0.05 -26.26
C SER A 14 -10.84 1.23 -25.44
N SER A 15 -11.00 1.11 -24.12
CA SER A 15 -10.55 2.13 -23.17
C SER A 15 -9.03 2.15 -23.24
N VAL A 16 -8.50 2.83 -24.25
CA VAL A 16 -7.07 3.14 -24.33
C VAL A 16 -6.85 4.28 -23.34
N ASN A 17 -6.15 3.98 -22.25
CA ASN A 17 -5.69 4.99 -21.31
C ASN A 17 -4.78 5.98 -22.08
N PRO A 18 -5.07 7.29 -22.11
CA PRO A 18 -4.31 8.26 -22.91
C PRO A 18 -2.89 8.56 -22.39
N VAL A 19 -2.41 7.82 -21.39
CA VAL A 19 -1.12 8.08 -20.71
C VAL A 19 0.09 7.55 -21.48
N THR A 20 -0.10 6.75 -22.54
CA THR A 20 1.01 6.05 -23.20
C THR A 20 1.83 6.89 -24.18
N MET A 21 1.43 8.12 -24.53
CA MET A 21 2.04 8.84 -25.66
C MET A 21 3.07 9.93 -25.28
N GLU A 22 3.16 10.34 -24.01
CA GLU A 22 4.01 11.47 -23.58
C GLU A 22 5.38 11.06 -22.99
N LEU A 23 5.56 9.77 -22.67
CA LEU A 23 6.76 9.26 -22.00
C LEU A 23 7.98 9.10 -22.94
N ALA A 24 7.76 9.12 -24.26
CA ALA A 24 8.82 8.90 -25.25
C ALA A 24 9.85 10.06 -25.32
N GLY A 25 9.48 11.28 -24.93
CA GLY A 25 10.33 12.48 -25.01
C GLY A 25 11.09 12.84 -23.74
N MET A 26 10.86 12.16 -22.61
CA MET A 26 11.52 12.48 -21.33
C MET A 26 12.94 11.91 -21.28
N SER A 27 13.91 12.71 -20.81
CA SER A 27 15.28 12.26 -20.57
C SER A 27 15.29 11.08 -19.58
N ALA A 28 16.33 10.24 -19.66
CA ALA A 28 16.47 9.09 -18.76
C ALA A 28 16.42 9.51 -17.28
N GLU A 29 17.01 10.66 -16.93
CA GLU A 29 16.95 11.20 -15.58
C GLU A 29 15.55 11.64 -15.15
N SER A 30 14.79 12.28 -16.04
CA SER A 30 13.42 12.69 -15.76
C SER A 30 12.49 11.49 -15.57
N LYS A 31 12.74 10.40 -16.31
CA LYS A 31 12.05 9.10 -16.13
C LYS A 31 12.39 8.50 -14.76
N GLN A 32 13.67 8.45 -14.42
CA GLN A 32 14.14 7.92 -13.13
C GLN A 32 13.49 8.66 -11.94
N ARG A 33 13.47 10.01 -11.99
CA ARG A 33 12.84 10.84 -10.94
C ARG A 33 11.33 10.60 -10.84
N ALA A 34 10.65 10.46 -11.98
CA ALA A 34 9.21 10.17 -12.01
C ALA A 34 8.91 8.79 -11.41
N ASP A 35 9.71 7.77 -11.74
CA ASP A 35 9.58 6.41 -11.22
C ASP A 35 9.82 6.35 -9.71
N ASP A 36 10.81 7.08 -9.21
CA ASP A 36 11.09 7.14 -7.76
C ASP A 36 9.97 7.85 -6.99
N LEU A 37 9.39 8.91 -7.55
CA LEU A 37 8.20 9.57 -6.99
C LEU A 37 7.00 8.62 -6.95
N LEU A 38 6.74 7.88 -8.04
CA LEU A 38 5.68 6.87 -8.11
C LEU A 38 5.85 5.81 -7.02
N LYS A 39 7.05 5.26 -6.85
CA LYS A 39 7.35 4.28 -5.79
C LYS A 39 7.07 4.83 -4.39
N GLN A 40 7.45 6.07 -4.11
CA GLN A 40 7.18 6.72 -2.82
C GLN A 40 5.68 6.92 -2.58
N LEU A 41 4.93 7.31 -3.61
CA LEU A 41 3.48 7.47 -3.52
C LEU A 41 2.77 6.14 -3.27
N GLU A 42 3.20 5.08 -3.96
CA GLU A 42 2.69 3.74 -3.74
C GLU A 42 3.01 3.22 -2.34
N ALA A 43 4.23 3.44 -1.84
CA ALA A 43 4.61 3.07 -0.48
C ALA A 43 3.75 3.78 0.57
N LYS A 44 3.53 5.11 0.40
CA LYS A 44 2.62 5.88 1.26
C LYS A 44 1.18 5.38 1.18
N ARG A 45 0.72 4.97 -0.02
CA ARG A 45 -0.61 4.37 -0.20
C ARG A 45 -0.73 3.04 0.53
N ARG A 46 0.28 2.16 0.41
CA ARG A 46 0.34 0.87 1.10
C ARG A 46 0.35 1.04 2.61
N ALA A 47 1.16 1.98 3.13
CA ALA A 47 1.21 2.28 4.56
C ALA A 47 -0.16 2.69 5.12
N ARG A 48 -0.93 3.50 4.37
CA ARG A 48 -2.31 3.88 4.76
C ARG A 48 -3.31 2.74 4.66
N SER A 49 -3.08 1.77 3.79
CA SER A 49 -3.96 0.60 3.65
C SER A 49 -3.61 -0.55 4.60
N ILE A 50 -2.57 -0.42 5.43
CA ILE A 50 -2.25 -1.46 6.42
C ILE A 50 -3.43 -1.59 7.39
N ALA A 51 -4.13 -2.71 7.29
CA ALA A 51 -5.25 -3.02 8.17
C ALA A 51 -4.73 -3.27 9.59
N VAL A 52 -4.97 -2.29 10.47
CA VAL A 52 -4.69 -2.41 11.90
C VAL A 52 -5.89 -3.07 12.57
N PRO A 53 -5.68 -4.14 13.36
CA PRO A 53 -6.78 -4.86 13.99
C PRO A 53 -7.50 -3.95 14.99
N THR A 54 -8.82 -4.11 15.06
CA THR A 54 -9.67 -3.38 16.01
C THR A 54 -9.69 -4.03 17.39
N ASN A 55 -9.41 -5.33 17.47
CA ASN A 55 -9.33 -6.09 18.72
C ASN A 55 -8.00 -5.81 19.45
N ASP A 56 -8.09 -5.34 20.69
CA ASP A 56 -6.93 -5.01 21.52
C ASP A 56 -5.99 -6.22 21.76
N MET A 57 -6.54 -7.42 21.88
CA MET A 57 -5.74 -8.63 22.08
C MET A 57 -4.84 -8.91 20.88
N GLU A 58 -5.34 -8.66 19.67
CA GLU A 58 -4.55 -8.82 18.46
C GLU A 58 -3.51 -7.71 18.31
N VAL A 59 -3.84 -6.46 18.68
CA VAL A 59 -2.88 -5.35 18.73
C VAL A 59 -1.70 -5.71 19.65
N ARG A 60 -1.98 -6.22 20.86
CA ARG A 60 -0.94 -6.66 21.80
C ARG A 60 -0.09 -7.80 21.25
N ARG A 61 -0.70 -8.75 20.55
CA ARG A 61 0.02 -9.86 19.90
C ARG A 61 0.98 -9.34 18.83
N ARG A 62 0.53 -8.44 17.96
CA ARG A 62 1.38 -7.85 16.91
C ARG A 62 2.53 -7.04 17.50
N LEU A 63 2.29 -6.23 18.53
CA LEU A 63 3.35 -5.51 19.23
C LEU A 63 4.40 -6.46 19.81
N ARG A 64 3.97 -7.57 20.42
CA ARG A 64 4.89 -8.61 20.92
C ARG A 64 5.72 -9.25 19.81
N GLN A 65 5.12 -9.56 18.67
CA GLN A 65 5.83 -10.15 17.52
C GLN A 65 6.91 -9.19 16.97
N LEU A 66 6.61 -7.89 16.94
CA LEU A 66 7.56 -6.84 16.56
C LEU A 66 8.65 -6.59 17.61
N GLY A 67 8.51 -7.14 18.83
CA GLY A 67 9.44 -6.91 19.94
C GLY A 67 9.25 -5.55 20.61
N GLU A 68 8.08 -4.93 20.45
CA GLU A 68 7.74 -3.64 21.03
C GLU A 68 7.07 -3.82 22.40
N PRO A 69 7.23 -2.85 23.33
CA PRO A 69 6.50 -2.85 24.59
C PRO A 69 4.98 -2.97 24.38
N ILE A 70 4.35 -3.91 25.06
CA ILE A 70 2.93 -4.26 24.84
C ILE A 70 2.02 -3.12 25.29
N THR A 71 2.33 -2.47 26.41
CA THR A 71 1.52 -1.38 26.97
C THR A 71 2.41 -0.41 27.72
N TYR A 72 2.28 0.88 27.42
CA TYR A 72 2.90 1.95 28.20
C TYR A 72 2.01 2.36 29.38
N PHE A 73 2.60 3.03 30.38
CA PHE A 73 1.85 3.56 31.51
C PHE A 73 0.82 4.60 31.02
N GLY A 74 -0.44 4.46 31.44
CA GLY A 74 -1.54 5.34 30.98
C GLY A 74 -2.01 5.09 29.54
N GLU A 75 -1.52 4.06 28.85
CA GLU A 75 -1.93 3.76 27.47
C GLU A 75 -3.24 2.96 27.40
N GLY A 76 -4.29 3.60 26.92
CA GLY A 76 -5.57 2.95 26.60
C GLY A 76 -5.54 2.14 25.28
N PRO A 77 -6.55 1.30 25.01
CA PRO A 77 -6.64 0.49 23.79
C PRO A 77 -6.56 1.28 22.48
N ALA A 78 -7.19 2.46 22.43
CA ALA A 78 -7.16 3.33 21.26
C ALA A 78 -5.74 3.84 20.96
N ASN A 79 -5.02 4.29 22.00
CA ASN A 79 -3.65 4.79 21.88
C ASN A 79 -2.68 3.67 21.48
N ARG A 80 -2.85 2.47 22.05
CA ARG A 80 -2.08 1.28 21.67
C ARG A 80 -2.25 0.91 20.20
N ARG A 81 -3.50 0.96 19.70
CA ARG A 81 -3.81 0.72 18.30
C ARG A 81 -3.19 1.78 17.39
N GLU A 82 -3.25 3.05 17.80
CA GLU A 82 -2.63 4.13 17.04
C GLU A 82 -1.11 3.98 16.97
N ARG A 83 -0.47 3.64 18.09
CA ARG A 83 0.97 3.35 18.12
C ARG A 83 1.34 2.21 17.17
N LEU A 84 0.58 1.12 17.18
CA LEU A 84 0.79 0.04 16.23
C LEU A 84 0.65 0.54 14.78
N ARG A 85 -0.35 1.38 14.47
CA ARG A 85 -0.52 1.98 13.14
C ARG A 85 0.72 2.79 12.73
N THR A 86 1.21 3.66 13.60
CA THR A 86 2.40 4.48 13.33
C THR A 86 3.63 3.63 13.08
N LEU A 87 3.86 2.59 13.91
CA LEU A 87 4.99 1.67 13.76
C LEU A 87 4.95 0.92 12.42
N LEU A 88 3.79 0.36 12.05
CA LEU A 88 3.65 -0.36 10.79
C LEU A 88 3.86 0.58 9.58
N ALA A 89 3.40 1.83 9.67
CA ALA A 89 3.62 2.83 8.63
C ALA A 89 5.10 3.23 8.48
N GLN A 90 5.81 3.42 9.60
CA GLN A 90 7.25 3.70 9.60
C GLN A 90 8.04 2.54 8.99
N LEU A 91 7.77 1.32 9.43
CA LEU A 91 8.42 0.11 8.91
C LEU A 91 8.14 -0.10 7.41
N ALA A 92 6.94 0.26 6.92
CA ALA A 92 6.64 0.20 5.49
C ALA A 92 7.42 1.23 4.66
N VAL A 93 7.67 2.42 5.21
CA VAL A 93 8.52 3.44 4.56
C VAL A 93 9.98 3.01 4.58
N GLU A 94 10.47 2.47 5.69
CA GLU A 94 11.84 1.93 5.81
C GLU A 94 12.09 0.76 4.85
N ALA A 95 11.14 -0.15 4.72
CA ALA A 95 11.21 -1.24 3.74
C ALA A 95 11.29 -0.70 2.31
N ALA A 96 10.52 0.35 1.99
CA ALA A 96 10.52 0.98 0.67
C ALA A 96 11.81 1.77 0.36
N SER A 97 12.49 2.32 1.38
CA SER A 97 13.77 3.01 1.22
C SER A 97 14.97 2.07 1.14
N GLY A 98 14.75 0.75 1.14
CA GLY A 98 15.80 -0.27 1.04
C GLY A 98 16.51 -0.55 2.37
N ILE A 99 15.99 -0.02 3.49
CA ILE A 99 16.53 -0.29 4.82
C ILE A 99 15.93 -1.61 5.31
N THR A 100 16.71 -2.69 5.18
CA THR A 100 16.30 -4.01 5.69
C THR A 100 16.68 -4.13 7.17
N THR A 101 15.68 -4.10 8.04
CA THR A 101 15.85 -4.35 9.48
C THR A 101 15.12 -5.62 9.88
N GLU A 102 15.48 -6.20 11.03
CA GLU A 102 14.73 -7.34 11.57
C GLU A 102 13.25 -7.00 11.81
N LYS A 103 12.93 -5.73 12.08
CA LYS A 103 11.54 -5.28 12.23
C LYS A 103 10.81 -5.19 10.88
N THR A 104 11.47 -4.77 9.79
CA THR A 104 10.82 -4.75 8.47
C THR A 104 10.55 -6.18 7.96
N LYS A 105 11.48 -7.12 8.18
CA LYS A 105 11.23 -8.55 7.90
C LYS A 105 10.05 -9.12 8.70
N LYS A 106 9.96 -8.77 9.99
CA LYS A 106 8.83 -9.15 10.84
C LYS A 106 7.52 -8.52 10.38
N LEU A 107 7.53 -7.27 9.91
CA LEU A 107 6.36 -6.64 9.29
C LEU A 107 5.91 -7.43 8.07
N GLU A 108 6.82 -7.77 7.16
CA GLU A 108 6.49 -8.56 5.96
C GLU A 108 5.86 -9.91 6.33
N ALA A 109 6.44 -10.61 7.31
CA ALA A 109 5.88 -11.86 7.82
C ALA A 109 4.48 -11.70 8.47
N LEU A 110 4.21 -10.54 9.11
CA LEU A 110 2.92 -10.23 9.71
C LEU A 110 1.86 -9.80 8.70
N VAL A 111 2.27 -9.25 7.56
CA VAL A 111 1.36 -8.84 6.47
C VAL A 111 1.10 -10.01 5.51
N ALA A 112 2.03 -10.96 5.41
CA ALA A 112 1.89 -12.17 4.60
C ALA A 112 1.08 -13.29 5.26
N ALA A 113 0.80 -13.20 6.56
CA ALA A 113 0.03 -14.17 7.35
C ALA A 113 -1.42 -13.72 7.58
#